data_AF-A0A821K2M8-F1
#
_entry.id   AF-A0A821K2M8-F1
#
_cell.length_a   1.000
_cell.length_b   1.000
_cell.length_c   1.000
_cell.angle_alpha   90.00
_cell.angle_beta   90.00
_cell.angle_gamma   90.00
#
_symmetry.space_group_name_H-M   'P 1'
#
loop_
_entity.id
_entity.type
_entity.pdbx_description
1 polymer ?
#
loop_
_entity_poly.entity_id
_entity_poly.type
_entity_poly.pdbx_seq_one_letter_code
_entity_poly.pdbx_strand_id
1 'polypeptide(L)'
;VKKLLIARDGIMSTPAVSCVIRKYGTDGGIILTASHNPGGIDNDFGVKFNIANGGPAPEAVTNSVYNKSRELKNIRLCPTLINIDLLTLGKHTFEIEGRSTPFEIEIIDSIDDYVQLMKEIFDFDKIRNLLNGGDHGKFPIMINALSGVMGPYVL
;
A
#
# COMPACT_ATOMS: atom_id res chain seq x y z
N VAL A 1 0.33 6.89 16.70
CA VAL A 1 0.31 7.23 15.25
C VAL A 1 0.15 8.73 15.08
N LYS A 2 1.11 9.39 14.41
CA LYS A 2 1.11 10.85 14.15
C LYS A 2 0.81 11.21 12.69
N LYS A 3 1.10 10.29 11.77
CA LYS A 3 1.02 10.48 10.33
C LYS A 3 0.57 9.20 9.64
N LEU A 4 -0.22 9.32 8.58
CA LEU A 4 -0.52 8.25 7.64
C LEU A 4 -0.03 8.62 6.24
N LEU A 5 0.53 7.63 5.54
CA LEU A 5 0.74 7.69 4.10
C LEU A 5 -0.33 6.79 3.48
N ILE A 6 -1.15 7.34 2.58
CA ILE A 6 -2.25 6.62 1.95
C ILE A 6 -2.07 6.72 0.43
N ALA A 7 -2.20 5.62 -0.29
CA ALA A 7 -2.18 5.67 -1.74
C ALA A 7 -3.36 6.47 -2.28
N ARG A 8 -3.13 7.19 -3.38
CA ARG A 8 -4.21 7.73 -4.20
C ARG A 8 -5.22 6.63 -4.53
N ASP A 9 -6.51 6.95 -4.39
CA ASP A 9 -7.64 6.03 -4.58
C ASP A 9 -7.64 4.80 -3.64
N GLY A 10 -6.76 4.78 -2.63
CA GLY A 10 -6.56 3.63 -1.75
C GLY A 10 -5.89 2.43 -2.43
N ILE A 11 -5.36 2.59 -3.65
CA ILE A 11 -4.82 1.50 -4.47
C ILE A 11 -3.30 1.44 -4.33
N MET A 12 -2.78 0.41 -3.65
CA MET A 12 -1.35 0.13 -3.57
C MET A 12 -1.09 -1.38 -3.52
N SER A 13 -0.17 -1.88 -4.35
CA SER A 13 0.21 -3.29 -4.31
C SER A 13 0.98 -3.63 -3.03
N THR A 14 0.91 -4.88 -2.57
CA THR A 14 1.68 -5.31 -1.37
C THR A 14 3.20 -5.07 -1.50
N PRO A 15 3.85 -5.30 -2.66
CA PRO A 15 5.24 -4.92 -2.86
C PRO A 15 5.49 -3.42 -2.75
N ALA A 16 4.60 -2.58 -3.30
CA ALA A 16 4.71 -1.12 -3.20
C ALA A 16 4.53 -0.63 -1.76
N VAL A 17 3.60 -1.23 -0.97
CA VAL A 17 3.48 -0.94 0.47
C VAL A 17 4.79 -1.23 1.20
N SER A 18 5.42 -2.38 0.93
CA SER A 18 6.71 -2.73 1.54
C SER A 18 7.80 -1.72 1.17
N CYS A 19 7.84 -1.29 -0.09
CA CYS A 19 8.76 -0.27 -0.59
C CYS A 19 8.57 1.06 0.16
N VAL A 20 7.33 1.55 0.28
CA VAL A 20 6.99 2.80 0.96
C VAL A 20 7.35 2.73 2.45
N ILE A 21 7.00 1.65 3.15
CA ILE A 21 7.36 1.48 4.57
C ILE A 21 8.87 1.65 4.78
N ARG A 22 9.67 0.98 3.94
CA ARG A 22 11.14 1.02 4.03
C ARG A 22 11.71 2.37 3.62
N LYS A 23 11.19 2.99 2.55
CA LYS A 23 11.66 4.28 2.03
C LYS A 23 11.43 5.42 3.03
N TYR A 24 10.26 5.47 3.66
CA TYR A 24 9.90 6.53 4.61
C TYR A 24 10.16 6.17 6.08
N GLY A 25 10.61 4.95 6.38
CA GLY A 25 10.87 4.49 7.74
C GLY A 25 9.63 4.52 8.62
N THR A 26 8.48 4.08 8.10
CA THR A 26 7.23 4.04 8.88
C THR A 26 7.26 2.91 9.91
N ASP A 27 6.40 3.00 10.93
CA ASP A 27 6.28 1.94 11.95
C ASP A 27 5.71 0.62 11.38
N GLY A 28 5.07 0.68 10.21
CA GLY A 28 4.39 -0.42 9.54
C GLY A 28 3.36 0.07 8.52
N GLY A 29 2.49 -0.83 8.08
CA GLY A 29 1.42 -0.53 7.14
C GLY A 29 0.26 -1.51 7.22
N ILE A 30 -0.95 -1.01 7.04
CA ILE A 30 -2.18 -1.82 6.94
C ILE A 30 -2.49 -2.00 5.46
N ILE A 31 -2.77 -3.24 5.06
CA ILE A 31 -3.05 -3.60 3.67
C ILE A 31 -4.43 -4.24 3.61
N LEU A 32 -5.33 -3.63 2.85
CA LEU A 32 -6.69 -4.12 2.62
C LEU A 32 -6.66 -5.05 1.41
N THR A 33 -6.53 -6.35 1.65
CA THR A 33 -6.41 -7.36 0.60
C THR A 33 -6.80 -8.76 1.07
N ALA A 34 -7.63 -9.44 0.29
CA ALA A 34 -7.88 -10.88 0.41
C ALA A 34 -6.87 -11.72 -0.41
N SER A 35 -5.83 -11.09 -0.95
CA SER A 35 -4.75 -11.72 -1.73
C SER A 35 -5.26 -12.43 -2.99
N HIS A 36 -5.45 -13.74 -2.91
CA HIS A 36 -5.91 -14.58 -4.03
C HIS A 36 -7.39 -14.97 -3.88
N ASN A 37 -7.99 -14.70 -2.71
CA ASN A 37 -9.38 -15.02 -2.49
C ASN A 37 -10.25 -14.09 -3.34
N PRO A 38 -11.37 -14.60 -3.88
CA PRO A 38 -12.30 -13.76 -4.64
C PRO A 38 -12.76 -12.55 -3.82
N GLY A 39 -12.81 -11.38 -4.45
CA GLY A 39 -13.44 -10.19 -3.88
C GLY A 39 -14.92 -10.11 -4.25
N GLY A 40 -15.68 -9.26 -3.56
CA GLY A 40 -17.10 -9.04 -3.83
C GLY A 40 -17.90 -8.79 -2.55
N ILE A 41 -19.14 -8.34 -2.69
CA ILE A 41 -20.02 -8.01 -1.56
C ILE A 41 -20.28 -9.21 -0.64
N ASP A 42 -20.30 -10.41 -1.21
CA ASP A 42 -20.53 -11.68 -0.51
C ASP A 42 -19.24 -12.52 -0.34
N ASN A 43 -18.08 -11.98 -0.68
CA ASN A 43 -16.80 -12.69 -0.64
C ASN A 43 -15.84 -12.08 0.39
N ASP A 44 -14.57 -12.49 0.33
CA ASP A 44 -13.61 -12.19 1.37
C ASP A 44 -13.11 -10.74 1.32
N PHE A 45 -12.91 -10.19 2.52
CA PHE A 45 -12.18 -8.95 2.75
C PHE A 45 -11.10 -9.19 3.79
N GLY A 46 -9.84 -9.03 3.40
CA GLY A 46 -8.69 -9.26 4.28
C GLY A 46 -8.07 -7.96 4.76
N VAL A 47 -7.62 -7.94 6.02
CA VAL A 47 -6.81 -6.86 6.59
C VAL A 47 -5.49 -7.47 7.05
N LYS A 48 -4.39 -7.07 6.42
CA LYS A 48 -3.04 -7.51 6.77
C LYS A 48 -2.28 -6.36 7.41
N PHE A 49 -1.29 -6.70 8.23
CA PHE A 49 -0.38 -5.72 8.84
C PHE A 49 1.06 -6.11 8.55
N ASN A 50 1.81 -5.16 8.00
CA ASN A 50 3.27 -5.22 7.86
C ASN A 50 3.93 -4.34 8.91
N ILE A 51 5.08 -4.76 9.42
CA ILE A 51 5.86 -4.02 10.43
C ILE A 51 6.93 -3.13 9.75
N ALA A 52 7.68 -2.38 10.56
CA ALA A 52 8.66 -1.37 10.11
C ALA A 52 9.73 -1.87 9.12
N ASN A 53 10.04 -3.18 9.08
CA ASN A 53 10.97 -3.72 8.08
C ASN A 53 10.35 -3.90 6.67
N GLY A 54 9.07 -3.58 6.52
CA GLY A 54 8.26 -3.72 5.30
C GLY A 54 7.67 -5.11 5.10
N GLY A 55 8.02 -6.09 5.93
CA GLY A 55 7.53 -7.47 5.87
C GLY A 55 6.27 -7.71 6.71
N PRO A 56 5.64 -8.88 6.57
CA PRO A 56 4.45 -9.24 7.35
C PRO A 56 4.75 -9.29 8.84
N ALA A 57 3.75 -8.95 9.65
CA ALA A 57 3.87 -9.05 11.10
C ALA A 57 4.14 -10.50 11.54
N PRO A 58 5.09 -10.71 12.47
CA PRO A 58 5.41 -12.05 12.97
C PRO A 58 4.26 -12.59 13.85
N GLU A 59 4.24 -13.91 14.06
CA GLU A 59 3.18 -14.58 14.82
C GLU A 59 2.94 -14.01 16.23
N ALA A 60 4.01 -13.59 16.90
CA ALA A 60 3.89 -12.95 18.21
C ALA A 60 3.00 -11.69 18.17
N VAL A 61 3.11 -10.90 17.09
CA VAL A 61 2.30 -9.68 16.89
C VAL A 61 0.88 -10.07 16.49
N THR A 62 0.70 -10.97 15.53
CA THR A 62 -0.64 -11.36 15.06
C THR A 62 -1.46 -12.05 16.16
N ASN A 63 -0.84 -12.93 16.96
CA ASN A 63 -1.47 -13.57 18.11
C ASN A 63 -1.85 -12.54 19.19
N SER A 64 -1.00 -11.53 19.42
CA SER A 64 -1.33 -10.45 20.35
C SER A 64 -2.54 -9.64 19.87
N VAL A 65 -2.61 -9.31 18.58
CA VAL A 65 -3.78 -8.64 17.98
C VAL A 65 -5.03 -9.49 18.11
N TYR A 66 -4.95 -10.80 17.82
CA TYR A 66 -6.06 -11.74 17.98
C TYR A 66 -6.56 -11.83 19.42
N ASN A 67 -5.65 -11.96 20.40
CA ASN A 67 -6.06 -12.00 21.80
C ASN A 67 -6.73 -10.69 22.24
N LYS A 68 -6.18 -9.54 21.82
CA LYS A 68 -6.78 -8.23 22.11
C LYS A 68 -8.15 -8.03 21.44
N SER A 69 -8.37 -8.56 20.23
CA SER A 69 -9.66 -8.41 19.56
C SER A 69 -10.79 -9.14 20.30
N ARG A 70 -10.47 -10.26 20.98
CA ARG A 70 -11.43 -11.01 21.81
C ARG A 70 -11.83 -10.30 23.10
N GLU A 71 -11.02 -9.34 23.56
CA GLU A 71 -11.23 -8.58 24.79
C GLU A 71 -11.73 -7.14 24.53
N LEU A 72 -11.84 -6.74 23.26
CA LEU A 72 -12.13 -5.38 22.86
C LEU A 72 -13.54 -4.97 23.30
N LYS A 73 -13.64 -3.98 24.20
CA LYS A 73 -14.92 -3.45 24.69
C LYS A 73 -15.39 -2.19 23.96
N ASN A 74 -14.46 -1.40 23.44
CA ASN A 74 -14.74 -0.09 22.85
C ASN A 74 -13.77 0.20 21.71
N ILE A 75 -14.24 0.92 20.69
CA ILE A 75 -13.43 1.47 19.59
C ILE A 75 -13.40 2.99 19.73
N ARG A 76 -12.23 3.59 19.57
CA ARG A 76 -12.09 5.06 19.53
C ARG A 76 -12.05 5.52 18.09
N LEU A 77 -13.00 6.38 17.73
CA LEU A 77 -13.11 6.97 16.40
C LEU A 77 -12.90 8.49 16.50
N CYS A 78 -12.48 9.10 15.40
CA CYS A 78 -12.44 10.54 15.24
C CYS A 78 -13.47 10.92 14.17
N PRO A 79 -14.73 11.22 14.56
CA PRO A 79 -15.83 11.42 13.60
C PRO A 79 -15.61 12.59 12.65
N THR A 80 -14.75 13.53 13.00
CA THR A 80 -14.40 14.68 12.16
C THR A 80 -13.50 14.31 10.97
N LEU A 81 -12.90 13.10 10.95
CA LEU A 81 -11.96 12.65 9.92
C LEU A 81 -12.55 11.62 8.95
N ILE A 82 -13.88 11.55 8.81
CA ILE A 82 -14.54 10.52 7.99
C ILE A 82 -14.56 10.81 6.47
N ASN A 83 -14.28 12.06 6.05
CA ASN A 83 -14.39 12.50 4.65
C ASN A 83 -13.05 13.06 4.14
N ILE A 84 -12.04 12.20 4.03
CA ILE A 84 -10.75 12.58 3.43
C ILE A 84 -10.81 12.30 1.93
N ASP A 85 -10.41 13.29 1.13
CA ASP A 85 -10.21 13.10 -0.30
C ASP A 85 -8.99 12.22 -0.54
N LEU A 86 -9.20 11.03 -1.12
CA LEU A 86 -8.13 10.10 -1.48
C LEU A 86 -7.67 10.28 -2.93
N LEU A 87 -8.29 11.16 -3.72
CA LEU A 87 -8.01 11.32 -5.15
C LEU A 87 -6.93 12.37 -5.40
N THR A 88 -6.83 13.38 -4.54
CA THR A 88 -5.88 14.47 -4.68
C THR A 88 -4.59 14.15 -3.92
N LEU A 89 -3.46 14.13 -4.64
CA LEU A 89 -2.14 14.00 -4.02
C LEU A 89 -1.83 15.21 -3.13
N GLY A 90 -1.21 14.98 -1.99
CA GLY A 90 -0.77 16.06 -1.11
C GLY A 90 -0.90 15.76 0.38
N LYS A 91 -0.53 16.76 1.19
CA LYS A 91 -0.54 16.69 2.65
C LYS A 91 -1.75 17.40 3.21
N HIS A 92 -2.40 16.75 4.15
CA HIS A 92 -3.53 17.24 4.91
C HIS A 92 -3.18 17.18 6.40
N THR A 93 -3.39 18.29 7.11
CA THR A 93 -3.09 18.42 8.53
C THR A 93 -4.39 18.66 9.29
N PHE A 94 -4.58 17.93 10.38
CA PHE A 94 -5.80 17.96 11.16
C PHE A 94 -5.50 18.18 12.63
N GLU A 95 -6.17 19.16 13.23
CA GLU A 95 -6.21 19.33 14.68
C GLU A 95 -7.22 18.36 15.27
N ILE A 96 -6.80 17.54 16.23
CA ILE A 96 -7.65 16.57 16.91
C ILE A 96 -7.70 16.92 18.39
N GLU A 97 -8.92 17.08 18.91
CA GLU A 97 -9.15 17.35 20.33
C GLU A 97 -8.41 16.36 21.23
N GLY A 98 -7.73 16.87 22.26
CA GLY A 98 -6.97 16.06 23.22
C GLY A 98 -5.59 15.61 22.72
N ARG A 99 -5.13 16.08 21.55
CA ARG A 99 -3.75 15.87 21.08
C ARG A 99 -2.95 17.18 21.16
N SER A 100 -1.68 17.06 21.52
CA SER A 100 -0.74 18.19 21.58
C SER A 100 -0.03 18.48 20.25
N THR A 101 -0.16 17.59 19.26
CA THR A 101 0.42 17.74 17.92
C THR A 101 -0.64 17.41 16.87
N PRO A 102 -0.63 18.09 15.72
CA PRO A 102 -1.54 17.78 14.64
C PRO A 102 -1.34 16.36 14.12
N PHE A 103 -2.40 15.81 13.52
CA PHE A 103 -2.37 14.55 12.81
C PHE A 103 -2.25 14.81 11.31
N GLU A 104 -1.33 14.11 10.66
CA GLU A 104 -1.05 14.29 9.24
C GLU A 104 -1.56 13.10 8.41
N ILE A 105 -2.12 13.39 7.25
CA ILE A 105 -2.38 12.41 6.19
C ILE A 105 -1.72 12.92 4.94
N GLU A 106 -0.92 12.08 4.29
CA GLU A 106 -0.33 12.37 2.99
C GLU A 106 -0.83 11.36 1.98
N ILE A 107 -1.55 11.86 0.97
CA ILE A 107 -1.97 11.07 -0.19
C ILE A 107 -0.79 11.04 -1.16
N ILE A 108 -0.25 9.85 -1.40
CA ILE A 108 0.93 9.61 -2.22
C ILE A 108 0.60 8.84 -3.49
N ASP A 109 1.43 9.03 -4.53
CA ASP A 109 1.37 8.18 -5.70
C ASP A 109 1.76 6.74 -5.32
N SER A 110 1.02 5.76 -5.83
CA SER A 110 1.20 4.35 -5.46
C SER A 110 2.23 3.61 -6.29
N ILE A 111 2.74 4.22 -7.36
CA ILE A 111 3.57 3.60 -8.38
C ILE A 111 4.99 4.17 -8.34
N ASP A 112 5.14 5.49 -8.19
CA ASP A 112 6.40 6.22 -8.36
C ASP A 112 7.55 5.63 -7.54
N ASP A 113 7.35 5.45 -6.23
CA ASP A 113 8.38 4.93 -5.33
C ASP A 113 8.78 3.49 -5.68
N TYR A 114 7.80 2.68 -6.08
CA TYR A 114 8.05 1.30 -6.49
C TYR A 114 8.80 1.22 -7.82
N VAL A 115 8.44 2.06 -8.80
CA VAL A 115 9.13 2.13 -10.10
C VAL A 115 10.55 2.63 -9.93
N GLN A 116 10.80 3.61 -9.04
CA GLN A 116 12.16 4.05 -8.70
C GLN A 116 12.98 2.88 -8.16
N LEU A 117 12.45 2.12 -7.21
CA LEU A 117 13.13 0.92 -6.69
C LEU A 117 13.40 -0.11 -7.80
N MET A 118 12.46 -0.35 -8.70
CA MET A 118 12.66 -1.29 -9.81
C MET A 118 13.78 -0.82 -10.76
N LYS A 119 13.91 0.49 -11.01
CA LYS A 119 14.99 1.07 -11.83
C LYS A 119 16.36 0.99 -11.16
N GLU A 120 16.41 0.94 -9.82
CA GLU A 120 17.66 0.70 -9.10
C GLU A 120 18.11 -0.77 -9.17
N ILE A 121 17.15 -1.69 -9.27
CA ILE A 121 17.41 -3.14 -9.29
C ILE A 121 17.68 -3.65 -10.71
N PHE A 122 16.97 -3.13 -11.72
CA PHE A 122 16.99 -3.63 -13.08
C PHE A 122 17.47 -2.57 -14.09
N ASP A 123 18.14 -3.02 -15.15
CA ASP A 123 18.49 -2.20 -16.30
C ASP A 123 17.27 -2.00 -17.21
N PHE A 124 16.56 -0.90 -16.98
CA PHE A 124 15.35 -0.55 -17.73
C PHE A 124 15.62 -0.27 -19.21
N ASP A 125 16.84 0.17 -19.58
CA ASP A 125 17.17 0.43 -20.97
C ASP A 125 17.34 -0.88 -21.75
N LYS A 126 17.94 -1.91 -21.14
CA LYS A 126 17.97 -3.25 -21.73
C LYS A 126 16.59 -3.89 -21.86
N ILE A 127 15.75 -3.76 -20.83
CA ILE A 127 14.36 -4.26 -20.88
C ILE A 127 13.61 -3.54 -22.01
N ARG A 128 13.73 -2.21 -22.09
CA ARG A 128 13.13 -1.42 -23.17
C ARG A 128 13.64 -1.87 -24.54
N ASN A 129 14.94 -2.12 -24.69
CA ASN A 129 15.51 -2.60 -25.95
C ASN A 129 14.91 -3.96 -26.37
N LEU A 130 14.82 -4.91 -25.43
CA LEU A 130 14.22 -6.22 -25.67
C LEU A 130 12.74 -6.10 -26.10
N LEU A 131 11.95 -5.33 -25.35
CA LEU A 131 10.50 -5.20 -25.59
C LEU A 131 10.19 -4.47 -26.91
N ASN A 132 11.06 -3.58 -27.36
CA ASN A 132 10.95 -2.89 -28.65
C ASN A 132 11.53 -3.69 -29.83
N GLY A 133 11.96 -4.93 -29.59
CA GLY A 133 12.43 -5.88 -30.60
C GLY A 133 13.93 -5.84 -30.89
N GLY A 134 14.67 -4.88 -30.34
CA GLY A 134 16.14 -4.77 -30.35
C GLY A 134 16.88 -5.48 -31.48
N ASP A 135 17.92 -6.24 -31.12
CA ASP A 135 18.78 -6.98 -32.06
C ASP A 135 18.20 -8.36 -32.49
N HIS A 136 17.06 -8.76 -31.93
CA HIS A 136 16.53 -10.12 -32.03
C HIS A 136 15.14 -10.22 -32.67
N GLY A 137 14.56 -9.10 -33.08
CA GLY A 137 13.20 -9.02 -33.59
C GLY A 137 12.14 -8.94 -32.48
N LYS A 138 10.86 -8.83 -32.89
CA LYS A 138 9.73 -8.66 -31.96
C LYS A 138 9.74 -9.70 -30.84
N PHE A 139 9.67 -9.25 -29.58
CA PHE A 139 9.53 -10.10 -28.41
C PHE A 139 8.09 -9.99 -27.87
N PRO A 140 7.16 -10.88 -28.29
CA PRO A 140 5.77 -10.78 -27.87
C PRO A 140 5.63 -11.10 -26.39
N ILE A 141 4.97 -10.21 -25.65
CA ILE A 141 4.62 -10.42 -24.24
C ILE A 141 3.12 -10.25 -24.03
N MET A 142 2.58 -11.01 -23.09
CA MET A 142 1.21 -10.86 -22.60
C MET A 142 1.25 -10.76 -21.08
N ILE A 143 0.78 -9.63 -20.55
CA ILE A 143 0.67 -9.40 -19.10
C ILE A 143 -0.82 -9.29 -18.78
N ASN A 144 -1.30 -10.18 -17.91
CA ASN A 144 -2.68 -10.15 -17.45
C ASN A 144 -2.70 -9.91 -15.93
N ALA A 145 -3.13 -8.70 -15.54
CA ALA A 145 -3.26 -8.32 -14.14
C ALA A 145 -4.57 -8.79 -13.49
N LEU A 146 -5.43 -9.50 -14.23
CA LEU A 146 -6.70 -10.08 -13.76
C LEU A 146 -7.62 -9.07 -13.06
N SER A 147 -7.65 -7.82 -13.56
CA SER A 147 -8.37 -6.69 -12.95
C SER A 147 -7.99 -6.42 -11.49
N GLY A 148 -6.81 -6.90 -11.06
CA GLY A 148 -6.29 -6.71 -9.72
C GLY A 148 -5.39 -5.47 -9.60
N VAL A 149 -4.85 -5.27 -8.40
CA VAL A 149 -4.05 -4.09 -8.02
C VAL A 149 -2.81 -3.86 -8.89
N MET A 150 -2.31 -4.89 -9.59
CA MET A 150 -1.15 -4.79 -10.46
C MET A 150 -1.45 -4.10 -11.80
N GLY A 151 -2.72 -3.90 -12.17
CA GLY A 151 -3.10 -3.27 -13.44
C GLY A 151 -2.41 -1.93 -13.69
N PRO A 152 -2.52 -0.94 -12.79
CA PRO A 152 -1.84 0.34 -12.93
C PRO A 152 -0.31 0.27 -12.97
N TYR A 153 0.31 -0.80 -12.46
CA TYR A 153 1.78 -0.94 -12.43
C TYR A 153 2.36 -1.48 -13.75
N VAL A 154 1.51 -2.01 -14.64
CA VAL A 154 1.92 -2.63 -15.91
C VAL A 154 1.47 -1.83 -17.14
N LEU A 155 0.74 -0.73 -16.93
CA LEU A 155 0.30 0.24 -17.94
C LEU A 155 1.30 1.39 -18.05
#